data_AF-A0A534WJB4-F1
#
_entry.id   AF-A0A534WJB4-F1
#
_cell.length_a   1.000
_cell.length_b   1.000
_cell.length_c   1.000
_cell.angle_alpha   90.00
_cell.angle_beta   90.00
_cell.angle_gamma   90.00
#
_symmetry.space_group_name_H-M   'P 1'
#
loop_
_entity.id
_entity.type
_entity.pdbx_description
1 polymer ?
#
loop_
_entity_poly.entity_id
_entity_poly.type
_entity_poly.pdbx_seq_one_letter_code
_entity_poly.pdbx_strand_id
1 'polypeptide(L)' 'MQSRNLAIVFAGICGYAERLSALTWEESQRMLRLHAALVDPAFRRFGGRRIKQIGGTFLVAFE' A
#
# COMPACT_ATOMS: atom_id res chain seq x y z
N MET A 1 21.10 6.31 15.28
CA MET A 1 19.67 6.07 15.02
C MET A 1 18.86 6.73 16.12
N GLN A 2 17.85 7.53 15.80
CA GLN A 2 16.96 8.13 16.79
C GLN A 2 15.68 7.30 16.89
N SER A 3 15.42 6.71 18.05
CA SER A 3 14.17 5.97 18.31
C SER A 3 13.02 6.96 18.56
N ARG A 4 11.85 6.67 18.01
CA ARG A 4 10.62 7.46 18.17
C ARG A 4 9.42 6.52 18.26
N ASN A 5 8.37 6.93 18.96
CA ASN A 5 7.08 6.25 18.94
C ASN A 5 6.36 6.61 17.65
N LEU A 6 5.90 5.62 16.89
CA LEU A 6 5.16 5.80 15.64
C LEU A 6 3.98 4.84 15.62
N ALA A 7 2.85 5.28 15.08
CA ALA A 7 1.76 4.37 14.73
C ALA A 7 2.05 3.78 13.33
N ILE A 8 2.04 2.45 13.24
CA ILE A 8 2.36 1.72 12.01
C ILE A 8 1.11 1.05 11.47
N VAL A 9 0.81 1.30 10.19
CA VAL A 9 -0.30 0.67 9.46
C VAL A 9 0.25 -0.23 8.35
N PHE A 10 -0.24 -1.46 8.34
CA PHE A 10 -0.11 -2.38 7.21
C PHE A 10 -1.45 -2.45 6.50
N ALA A 11 -1.47 -2.13 5.21
CA ALA A 11 -2.69 -2.17 4.40
C ALA A 11 -2.43 -2.94 3.11
N GLY A 12 -3.36 -3.80 2.70
CA GLY A 12 -3.19 -4.62 1.49
C GLY A 12 -4.51 -4.90 0.79
N ILE A 13 -4.43 -5.54 -0.38
CA ILE A 13 -5.60 -5.95 -1.14
C ILE A 13 -6.12 -7.28 -0.59
N CYS A 14 -7.39 -7.33 -0.19
CA CYS A 14 -8.04 -8.59 0.21
C CYS A 14 -8.09 -9.58 -0.98
N GLY A 15 -7.67 -10.82 -0.74
CA GLY A 15 -7.57 -11.84 -1.78
C GLY A 15 -6.51 -11.55 -2.85
N TYR A 16 -5.46 -10.79 -2.52
CA TYR A 16 -4.44 -10.37 -3.47
C TYR A 16 -3.86 -11.51 -4.31
N ALA A 17 -3.51 -12.64 -3.70
CA ALA A 17 -2.90 -13.77 -4.41
C ALA A 17 -3.83 -14.40 -5.45
N GLU A 18 -5.09 -14.63 -5.09
CA GLU A 18 -6.12 -15.16 -6.00
C GLU A 18 -6.34 -14.20 -7.17
N ARG A 19 -6.54 -12.90 -6.89
CA ARG A 19 -6.69 -11.87 -7.93
C ARG A 19 -5.47 -11.82 -8.86
N LEU A 20 -4.26 -11.88 -8.30
CA LEU A 20 -3.02 -11.83 -9.09
C LEU A 20 -2.91 -13.05 -10.02
N SER A 21 -3.32 -14.23 -9.58
CA SER A 21 -3.28 -15.46 -10.40
C SER A 21 -4.24 -15.44 -11.59
N ALA A 22 -5.29 -14.63 -11.54
CA ALA A 22 -6.32 -14.53 -12.57
C ALA A 22 -6.04 -13.43 -13.63
N LEU A 23 -4.99 -12.62 -13.44
CA LEU A 23 -4.67 -11.47 -14.28
C LEU A 23 -3.40 -11.71 -15.10
N THR A 24 -3.36 -11.10 -16.28
CA THR A 24 -2.10 -10.91 -17.01
C THR A 24 -1.16 -10.00 -16.22
N TRP A 25 0.11 -9.94 -16.64
CA TRP A 25 1.08 -9.06 -16.01
C TRP A 25 0.67 -7.58 -16.16
N GLU A 26 0.23 -7.16 -17.34
CA GLU A 26 -0.20 -5.79 -17.62
C GLU A 26 -1.39 -5.38 -16.75
N GLU A 27 -2.39 -6.27 -16.63
CA GLU A 27 -3.56 -6.06 -15.78
C GLU A 27 -3.18 -5.99 -14.30
N SER A 28 -2.27 -6.85 -13.86
CA SER A 28 -1.72 -6.83 -12.49
C SER A 28 -1.03 -5.51 -12.19
N GLN A 29 -0.17 -5.03 -13.11
CA GLN A 29 0.50 -3.75 -12.96
C GLN A 29 -0.49 -2.57 -12.95
N ARG A 30 -1.55 -2.64 -13.77
CA ARG A 30 -2.62 -1.64 -13.79
C ARG A 30 -3.39 -1.62 -12.46
N MET A 31 -3.75 -2.79 -11.93
CA MET A 31 -4.43 -2.93 -10.64
C MET A 31 -3.58 -2.31 -9.51
N LEU A 32 -2.29 -2.61 -9.46
CA LEU A 32 -1.38 -2.08 -8.45
C LEU A 32 -1.25 -0.55 -8.51
N ARG A 33 -1.14 0.02 -9.72
CA ARG A 33 -1.11 1.48 -9.92
C ARG A 33 -2.41 2.13 -9.48
N LEU A 34 -3.56 1.54 -9.84
CA LEU A 34 -4.86 2.06 -9.45
C LEU A 34 -5.05 2.01 -7.93
N HIS A 35 -4.71 0.89 -7.31
CA HIS A 35 -4.79 0.74 -5.85
C HIS A 35 -3.91 1.78 -5.13
N ALA A 36 -2.67 1.97 -5.58
CA ALA A 36 -1.81 3.02 -5.03
C ALA A 36 -2.40 4.42 -5.22
N ALA A 37 -2.92 4.74 -6.40
CA ALA A 37 -3.51 6.05 -6.70
C ALA A 37 -4.77 6.36 -5.85
N LEU A 38 -5.52 5.34 -5.45
CA LEU A 38 -6.71 5.48 -4.60
C LEU A 38 -6.36 5.62 -3.12
N VAL A 39 -5.40 4.83 -2.62
CA VAL A 39 -5.15 4.71 -1.18
C VAL A 39 -4.07 5.70 -0.70
N ASP A 40 -3.05 6.01 -1.50
CA ASP A 40 -2.00 6.99 -1.12
C ASP A 40 -2.57 8.35 -0.70
N PRO A 41 -3.55 8.95 -1.41
CA PRO A 41 -4.12 10.24 -1.01
C PRO A 41 -4.81 10.17 0.36
N ALA A 42 -5.46 9.05 0.68
CA ALA A 42 -6.11 8.87 1.98
C ALA A 42 -5.07 8.87 3.11
N PHE A 43 -3.97 8.12 2.97
CA PHE A 43 -2.89 8.15 3.96
C PHE A 43 -2.34 9.56 4.15
N ARG A 44 -2.01 10.26 3.05
CA ARG A 44 -1.48 11.63 3.10
C ARG A 44 -2.44 12.60 3.78
N ARG A 45 -3.74 12.47 3.52
CA ARG A 45 -4.79 13.33 4.11
C ARG A 45 -4.82 13.25 5.64
N PHE A 46 -4.41 12.12 6.22
CA PHE A 46 -4.33 11.90 7.67
C PHE A 46 -2.89 11.97 8.22
N GLY A 47 -1.94 12.54 7.47
CA GLY A 47 -0.55 12.70 7.92
C GLY A 47 0.31 11.44 7.81
N GLY A 48 -0.18 10.40 7.14
CA GLY A 48 0.54 9.16 6.93
C GLY A 48 1.66 9.28 5.91
N ARG A 49 2.85 8.79 6.27
CA ARG A 49 4.01 8.69 5.38
C ARG A 49 4.22 7.24 4.96
N ARG A 50 4.09 6.98 3.65
CA ARG A 50 4.41 5.67 3.08
C ARG A 50 5.91 5.41 3.20
N ILE A 51 6.28 4.33 3.87
CA ILE A 51 7.67 3.87 4.02
C ILE A 51 8.05 2.95 2.87
N LYS A 52 7.17 2.00 2.55
CA LYS A 52 7.42 0.99 1.50
C LYS A 52 6.11 0.47 0.94
N GLN A 53 6.17 -0.01 -0.30
CA GLN A 53 5.12 -0.83 -0.91
C GLN A 53 5.76 -2.10 -1.49
N ILE A 54 5.13 -3.25 -1.28
CA ILE A 54 5.52 -4.53 -1.90
C ILE A 54 4.25 -5.16 -2.46
N GLY A 55 4.16 -5.26 -3.79
CA GLY A 55 2.93 -5.67 -4.47
C GLY A 55 1.74 -4.80 -4.04
N GLY A 56 0.66 -5.44 -3.59
CA GLY A 56 -0.53 -4.77 -3.09
C GLY A 56 -0.43 -4.22 -1.66
N THR A 57 0.67 -4.46 -0.94
CA THR A 57 0.79 -4.15 0.49
C THR A 57 1.61 -2.88 0.75
N PHE A 58 1.09 -2.01 1.62
CA PHE A 58 1.65 -0.75 2.07
C PHE A 58 2.13 -0.86 3.50
N LEU A 59 3.30 -0.28 3.77
CA LEU A 59 3.79 0.05 5.09
C LEU A 59 3.74 1.57 5.25
N VAL A 60 2.94 2.05 6.19
CA VAL A 60 2.72 3.49 6.44
C VAL A 60 3.02 3.78 7.90
N ALA A 61 3.71 4.89 8.15
CA ALA A 61 3.97 5.40 9.50
C ALA A 61 3.25 6.73 9.70
N PHE A 62 2.72 6.92 10.92
CA PHE A 62 2.14 8.17 11.40
C PHE A 62 2.91 8.61 12.66
N GLU A 63 3.11 9.91 12.79
CA GLU A 63 3.67 10.51 14.01
C GLU A 63 2.60 10.72 15.08
#